data_AF-A0A7R9BQA6-F1
#
_entry.id   AF-A0A7R9BQA6-F1
#
_cell.length_a   1.000
_cell.length_b   1.000
_cell.length_c   1.000
_cell.angle_alpha   90.00
_cell.angle_beta   90.00
_cell.angle_gamma   90.00
#
_symmetry.space_group_name_H-M   'P 1'
#
loop_
_entity.id
_entity.type
_entity.pdbx_description
1 polymer ?
#
loop_
_entity_poly.entity_id
_entity_poly.type
_entity_poly.pdbx_seq_one_letter_code
_entity_poly.pdbx_strand_id
1 'polypeptide(L)'
;MSAHAGSQEDTSTEAGDGPEIRKVVIIGAGVSGLSAANTLLKQHVSDFVILECRNRIGGRVCGIELGGHHLELGASWIHGILGNPLYEMALSHKLVDINHQPKPRNVVALTEAGQRIPFRLVQEIYDAYSWFFRRCEEYYLSRYDPPEGIDSVGEHLCLEMALYLQEFPVQDQKIRRMLFNHLLARETVITGCDSMHEMNLLEIGSYTELPGGNLQLRNGYSAIIPVLKKPIPEQAMRLKHTVTKIKWKTPKASASSGGDGLCVDDDEDFDTSTESSENSRSTVIDAMKLDLIDEEDEEQLPNEADPVPLPPPDLVLQNRKREPDMDLHSQLRDLITKAKFKTKPQVPSKPKPDTEEPKPEEKKFFVEVHCANGKRFLAEHVICCVPLGVLKESAETLFEPSLPSYKLQAIQALKFGVVNKIYLIYSRPFLHRDLSEIIILWDDDVDEAVTEQPLKETWHRRIYSFSKVTEVVIMAWVAGKAAEFVETLSSQEISEKCTQMLRNFLNDPTSWKKQPGSRGSYTSIPVGGHQVDIESLGQPLYSSPFHDLPTLLFAGEHTHPSFYSTVHGAFMTGRDAAEALASVGASDSRPRSPASHLTVELSSIADLSNWVRGMGIALIFPSVAVSFDSERILIES
;
A
#
# COMPACT_ATOMS: atom_id res chain seq x y z
N MET A 1 -22.17 -55.90 -31.90
CA MET A 1 -20.96 -56.74 -31.86
C MET A 1 -20.03 -56.15 -30.80
N SER A 2 -19.47 -57.04 -29.97
CA SER A 2 -18.42 -56.90 -28.93
C SER A 2 -17.44 -55.71 -29.09
N ALA A 3 -16.74 -55.18 -28.07
CA ALA A 3 -16.36 -55.72 -26.76
C ALA A 3 -15.90 -54.60 -25.80
N HIS A 4 -15.81 -54.96 -24.52
CA HIS A 4 -15.11 -54.28 -23.42
C HIS A 4 -13.67 -53.86 -23.73
N ALA A 5 -13.26 -52.71 -23.19
CA ALA A 5 -11.93 -52.49 -22.66
C ALA A 5 -12.02 -51.52 -21.47
N GLY A 6 -11.89 -52.05 -20.26
CA GLY A 6 -11.74 -51.27 -19.04
C GLY A 6 -10.38 -50.58 -19.03
N SER A 7 -10.36 -49.28 -18.81
CA SER A 7 -9.15 -48.56 -18.43
C SER A 7 -8.94 -48.76 -16.94
N GLN A 8 -7.92 -49.55 -16.61
CA GLN A 8 -7.36 -49.69 -15.27
C GLN A 8 -7.05 -48.30 -14.72
N GLU A 9 -7.76 -47.90 -13.66
CA GLU A 9 -7.24 -46.91 -12.73
C GLU A 9 -5.99 -47.53 -12.10
N ASP A 10 -4.84 -46.98 -12.47
CA ASP A 10 -3.54 -47.27 -11.90
C ASP A 10 -3.53 -46.74 -10.46
N THR A 11 -4.21 -47.46 -9.58
CA THR A 11 -4.09 -47.33 -8.13
C THR A 11 -2.80 -48.02 -7.72
N SER A 12 -1.67 -47.41 -8.09
CA SER A 12 -0.41 -47.68 -7.42
C SER A 12 -0.50 -47.06 -6.03
N THR A 13 -1.13 -47.78 -5.11
CA THR A 13 -0.90 -47.65 -3.68
C THR A 13 0.58 -47.93 -3.42
N GLU A 14 1.43 -46.91 -3.50
CA GLU A 14 2.72 -46.93 -2.84
C GLU A 14 2.47 -46.79 -1.33
N ALA A 15 2.14 -47.92 -0.72
CA ALA A 15 2.34 -48.16 0.70
C ALA A 15 3.85 -48.25 0.97
N GLY A 16 4.49 -47.10 0.96
CA GLY A 16 5.75 -46.75 1.60
C GLY A 16 5.54 -45.31 2.08
N ASP A 17 5.84 -44.93 3.30
CA ASP A 17 7.19 -44.89 3.83
C ASP A 17 7.06 -44.34 5.26
N GLY A 18 8.03 -44.60 6.13
CA GLY A 18 8.05 -43.98 7.46
C GLY A 18 8.04 -42.44 7.41
N PRO A 19 7.96 -41.75 8.56
CA PRO A 19 8.16 -40.31 8.57
C PRO A 19 9.51 -39.94 7.94
N GLU A 20 9.54 -38.90 7.09
CA GLU A 20 10.77 -38.42 6.47
C GLU A 20 11.66 -37.80 7.56
N ILE A 21 12.88 -38.30 7.69
CA ILE A 21 13.83 -37.87 8.72
C ILE A 21 14.66 -36.71 8.20
N ARG A 22 14.71 -35.62 8.97
CA ARG A 22 15.50 -34.40 8.67
C ARG A 22 16.19 -33.87 9.91
N LYS A 23 17.30 -33.18 9.77
CA LYS A 23 17.87 -32.42 10.89
C LYS A 23 16.99 -31.23 11.27
N VAL A 24 16.55 -30.44 10.28
CA VAL A 24 15.69 -29.26 10.50
C VAL A 24 14.45 -29.28 9.61
N VAL A 25 13.28 -29.00 10.18
CA VAL A 25 12.05 -28.68 9.43
C VAL A 25 11.75 -27.19 9.56
N ILE A 26 11.56 -26.50 8.43
CA ILE A 26 11.16 -25.10 8.36
C ILE A 26 9.70 -25.04 7.92
N ILE A 27 8.84 -24.40 8.71
CA ILE A 27 7.41 -24.28 8.42
C ILE A 27 7.12 -22.91 7.84
N GLY A 28 6.80 -22.87 6.55
CA GLY A 28 6.53 -21.67 5.76
C GLY A 28 7.70 -21.28 4.84
N ALA A 29 7.43 -21.07 3.56
CA ALA A 29 8.37 -20.59 2.55
C ALA A 29 8.18 -19.09 2.23
N GLY A 30 7.81 -18.30 3.24
CA GLY A 30 7.91 -16.85 3.20
C GLY A 30 9.37 -16.37 3.28
N VAL A 31 9.58 -15.04 3.23
CA VAL A 31 10.93 -14.44 3.31
C VAL A 31 11.70 -14.93 4.54
N SER A 32 11.05 -15.07 5.70
CA SER A 32 11.67 -15.59 6.93
C SER A 32 12.18 -17.03 6.77
N GLY A 33 11.34 -17.94 6.26
CA GLY A 33 11.73 -19.34 6.04
C GLY A 33 12.81 -19.52 4.98
N LEU A 34 12.73 -18.75 3.88
CA LEU A 34 13.77 -18.75 2.84
C LEU A 34 15.09 -18.16 3.39
N SER A 35 15.04 -17.12 4.22
CA SER A 35 16.21 -16.55 4.87
C SER A 35 16.85 -17.54 5.86
N ALA A 36 16.03 -18.25 6.65
CA ALA A 36 16.50 -19.30 7.55
C ALA A 36 17.22 -20.42 6.78
N ALA A 37 16.63 -20.92 5.69
CA ALA A 37 17.24 -21.93 4.83
C ALA A 37 18.59 -21.46 4.24
N ASN A 38 18.65 -20.23 3.71
CA ASN A 38 19.91 -19.66 3.22
C ASN A 38 20.98 -19.56 4.31
N THR A 39 20.57 -19.20 5.52
CA THR A 39 21.49 -19.08 6.67
C THR A 39 22.01 -20.45 7.10
N LEU A 40 21.14 -21.47 7.16
CA LEU A 40 21.55 -22.86 7.42
C LEU A 40 22.58 -23.34 6.39
N LEU A 41 22.35 -23.08 5.10
CA LEU A 41 23.31 -23.43 4.04
C LEU A 41 24.67 -22.73 4.22
N LYS A 42 24.67 -21.43 4.57
CA LYS A 42 25.89 -20.67 4.88
C LYS A 42 26.65 -21.23 6.08
N GLN A 43 25.95 -21.85 7.03
CA GLN A 43 26.51 -22.54 8.20
C GLN A 43 26.75 -24.04 7.95
N HIS A 44 26.74 -24.49 6.69
CA HIS A 44 26.98 -25.88 6.30
C HIS A 44 25.96 -26.89 6.83
N VAL A 45 24.73 -26.45 7.14
CA VAL A 45 23.59 -27.32 7.47
C VAL A 45 22.70 -27.44 6.24
N SER A 46 22.83 -28.56 5.52
CA SER A 46 22.06 -28.84 4.29
C SER A 46 20.92 -29.83 4.48
N ASP A 47 20.86 -30.54 5.61
CA ASP A 47 19.78 -31.48 5.91
C ASP A 47 18.58 -30.75 6.52
N PHE A 48 17.80 -30.10 5.66
CA PHE A 48 16.55 -29.48 6.06
C PHE A 48 15.47 -29.66 4.99
N VAL A 49 14.22 -29.46 5.40
CA VAL A 49 13.08 -29.36 4.50
C VAL A 49 12.23 -28.12 4.83
N ILE A 50 11.69 -27.46 3.81
CA ILE A 50 10.75 -26.35 3.93
C ILE A 50 9.37 -26.85 3.55
N LEU A 51 8.41 -26.71 4.46
CA LEU A 51 7.01 -27.10 4.28
C LEU A 51 6.17 -25.85 4.06
N GLU A 52 5.58 -25.70 2.88
CA GLU A 52 4.75 -24.55 2.49
C GLU A 52 3.33 -25.02 2.20
N CYS A 53 2.35 -24.38 2.82
CA CYS A 53 0.95 -24.75 2.66
C CYS A 53 0.41 -24.38 1.27
N ARG A 54 0.93 -23.31 0.66
CA ARG A 54 0.51 -22.84 -0.66
C ARG A 54 1.21 -23.60 -1.79
N ASN A 55 0.74 -23.38 -3.01
CA ASN A 55 1.39 -23.81 -4.24
C ASN A 55 2.45 -22.82 -4.74
N ARG A 56 2.82 -21.82 -3.92
CA ARG A 56 3.79 -20.77 -4.24
C ARG A 56 4.64 -20.47 -3.00
N ILE A 57 5.86 -19.96 -3.24
CA ILE A 57 6.70 -19.40 -2.18
C ILE A 57 6.51 -17.88 -2.07
N GLY A 58 7.16 -17.26 -1.08
CA GLY A 58 7.15 -15.80 -0.86
C GLY A 58 6.19 -15.34 0.23
N GLY A 59 5.21 -16.16 0.63
CA GLY A 59 4.27 -15.83 1.70
C GLY A 59 3.48 -14.56 1.38
N ARG A 60 3.62 -13.53 2.22
CA ARG A 60 3.00 -12.20 2.05
C ARG A 60 3.74 -11.28 1.06
N VAL A 61 4.81 -11.75 0.43
CA VAL A 61 5.37 -11.12 -0.77
C VAL A 61 4.75 -11.82 -1.98
N CYS A 62 3.90 -11.11 -2.71
CA CYS A 62 3.05 -11.67 -3.75
C CYS A 62 2.91 -10.69 -4.92
N GLY A 63 3.65 -10.96 -6.00
CA GLY A 63 3.54 -10.27 -7.27
C GLY A 63 2.74 -11.11 -8.26
N ILE A 64 1.90 -10.46 -9.06
CA ILE A 64 1.05 -11.10 -10.07
C ILE A 64 1.13 -10.35 -11.40
N GLU A 65 0.82 -11.05 -12.49
CA GLU A 65 0.62 -10.44 -13.81
C GLU A 65 -0.89 -10.33 -14.10
N LEU A 66 -1.39 -9.12 -14.27
CA LEU A 66 -2.82 -8.86 -14.55
C LEU A 66 -2.98 -7.74 -15.57
N GLY A 67 -3.74 -7.99 -16.64
CA GLY A 67 -4.00 -6.99 -17.68
C GLY A 67 -2.73 -6.48 -18.40
N GLY A 68 -1.66 -7.28 -18.44
CA GLY A 68 -0.35 -6.87 -18.96
C GLY A 68 0.49 -6.03 -17.99
N HIS A 69 0.10 -5.96 -16.72
CA HIS A 69 0.79 -5.23 -15.67
C HIS A 69 1.27 -6.16 -14.55
N HIS A 70 2.48 -5.92 -14.06
CA HIS A 70 2.99 -6.54 -12.84
C HIS A 70 2.49 -5.75 -11.62
N LEU A 71 1.74 -6.40 -10.72
CA LEU A 71 1.14 -5.78 -9.54
C LEU A 71 1.58 -6.51 -8.26
N GLU A 72 1.86 -5.75 -7.21
CA GLU A 72 2.22 -6.31 -5.90
C GLU A 72 1.00 -6.30 -4.98
N LEU A 73 0.44 -7.48 -4.70
CA LEU A 73 -0.67 -7.64 -3.76
C LEU A 73 -0.19 -7.47 -2.31
N GLY A 74 1.02 -7.94 -2.02
CA GLY A 74 1.64 -7.88 -0.70
C GLY A 74 2.60 -6.71 -0.51
N ALA A 75 3.79 -6.98 0.03
CA ALA A 75 4.83 -5.96 0.24
C ALA A 75 5.22 -5.22 -1.06
N SER A 76 5.55 -3.92 -0.97
CA SER A 76 5.95 -3.11 -2.13
C SER A 76 7.19 -2.24 -1.90
N TRP A 77 7.67 -2.13 -0.67
CA TRP A 77 8.68 -1.14 -0.29
C TRP A 77 9.80 -1.78 0.54
N ILE A 78 11.04 -1.42 0.24
CA ILE A 78 12.17 -1.58 1.15
C ILE A 78 12.19 -0.33 2.02
N HIS A 79 12.02 -0.51 3.32
CA HIS A 79 11.97 0.59 4.29
C HIS A 79 13.36 0.94 4.79
N GLY A 80 13.85 2.13 4.42
CA GLY A 80 15.25 2.55 4.62
C GLY A 80 16.26 1.78 3.77
N ILE A 81 17.27 2.48 3.28
CA ILE A 81 18.35 1.89 2.45
C ILE A 81 19.66 1.73 3.22
N LEU A 82 19.85 2.49 4.29
CA LEU A 82 21.08 2.47 5.07
C LEU A 82 21.00 1.36 6.14
N GLY A 83 21.95 0.43 6.10
CA GLY A 83 21.99 -0.71 7.02
C GLY A 83 20.89 -1.76 6.77
N ASN A 84 20.13 -1.65 5.68
CA ASN A 84 19.08 -2.60 5.35
C ASN A 84 19.64 -3.79 4.55
N PRO A 85 19.64 -5.03 5.10
CA PRO A 85 20.21 -6.19 4.41
C PRO A 85 19.45 -6.57 3.13
N LEU A 86 18.15 -6.23 3.02
CA LEU A 86 17.39 -6.45 1.79
C LEU A 86 17.77 -5.45 0.70
N TYR A 87 18.09 -4.20 1.06
CA TYR A 87 18.62 -3.23 0.11
C TYR A 87 19.97 -3.69 -0.44
N GLU A 88 20.90 -4.11 0.42
CA GLU A 88 22.22 -4.60 0.02
C GLU A 88 22.13 -5.83 -0.89
N MET A 89 21.24 -6.76 -0.56
CA MET A 89 20.93 -7.91 -1.41
C MET A 89 20.34 -7.48 -2.76
N ALA A 90 19.34 -6.59 -2.76
CA ALA A 90 18.72 -6.11 -3.99
C ALA A 90 19.75 -5.39 -4.90
N LEU A 91 20.64 -4.59 -4.30
CA LEU A 91 21.70 -3.87 -5.01
C LEU A 91 22.72 -4.84 -5.62
N SER A 92 23.23 -5.79 -4.84
CA SER A 92 24.20 -6.79 -5.33
C SER A 92 23.65 -7.68 -6.44
N HIS A 93 22.33 -7.87 -6.48
CA HIS A 93 21.62 -8.60 -7.53
C HIS A 93 21.05 -7.71 -8.65
N LYS A 94 21.40 -6.41 -8.69
CA LYS A 94 20.97 -5.44 -9.72
C LYS A 94 19.44 -5.29 -9.84
N LEU A 95 18.73 -5.46 -8.73
CA LEU A 95 17.28 -5.22 -8.65
C LEU A 95 16.96 -3.74 -8.37
N VAL A 96 17.93 -3.00 -7.85
CA VAL A 96 17.82 -1.56 -7.58
C VAL A 96 18.24 -0.76 -8.82
N ASP A 97 17.40 0.18 -9.23
CA ASP A 97 17.75 1.16 -10.26
C ASP A 97 18.34 2.42 -9.61
N ILE A 98 19.68 2.47 -9.52
CA ILE A 98 20.41 3.59 -8.90
C ILE A 98 20.26 4.91 -9.67
N ASN A 99 19.85 4.85 -10.94
CA ASN A 99 19.65 6.05 -11.77
C ASN A 99 18.20 6.52 -11.74
N HIS A 100 17.32 5.81 -11.05
CA HIS A 100 15.92 6.19 -10.95
C HIS A 100 15.79 7.47 -10.13
N GLN A 101 15.46 8.57 -10.81
CA GLN A 101 15.01 9.77 -10.13
C GLN A 101 13.53 9.61 -9.78
N PRO A 102 13.16 9.73 -8.49
CA PRO A 102 11.76 9.72 -8.09
C PRO A 102 11.01 10.81 -8.87
N LYS A 103 9.93 10.44 -9.55
CA LYS A 103 9.06 11.44 -10.15
C LYS A 103 8.48 12.33 -9.05
N PRO A 104 8.40 13.65 -9.26
CA PRO A 104 7.73 14.52 -8.30
C PRO A 104 6.28 14.04 -8.13
N ARG A 105 5.87 13.86 -6.87
CA ARG A 105 4.49 13.48 -6.54
C ARG A 105 3.61 14.71 -6.71
N ASN A 106 2.82 14.72 -7.78
CA ASN A 106 1.79 15.73 -7.97
C ASN A 106 0.47 15.18 -7.40
N VAL A 107 0.04 15.77 -6.30
CA VAL A 107 -1.14 15.35 -5.57
C VAL A 107 -2.27 16.36 -5.76
N VAL A 108 -3.50 15.87 -5.80
CA VAL A 108 -4.69 16.72 -5.72
C VAL A 108 -5.56 16.26 -4.56
N ALA A 109 -5.88 17.16 -3.65
CA ALA A 109 -6.84 16.90 -2.57
C ALA A 109 -8.20 17.46 -2.96
N LEU A 110 -9.23 16.61 -2.86
CA LEU A 110 -10.59 16.88 -3.31
C LEU A 110 -11.58 16.56 -2.19
N THR A 111 -12.54 17.45 -1.95
CA THR A 111 -13.72 17.16 -1.11
C THR A 111 -14.75 16.34 -1.88
N GLU A 112 -15.76 15.79 -1.19
CA GLU A 112 -16.89 15.09 -1.83
C GLU A 112 -17.65 15.94 -2.87
N ALA A 113 -17.63 17.27 -2.72
CA ALA A 113 -18.20 18.22 -3.68
C ALA A 113 -17.27 18.50 -4.88
N GLY A 114 -16.11 17.83 -4.94
CA GLY A 114 -15.08 18.03 -5.95
C GLY A 114 -14.33 19.37 -5.83
N GLN A 115 -14.38 20.01 -4.65
CA GLN A 115 -13.60 21.21 -4.38
C GLN A 115 -12.12 20.85 -4.20
N ARG A 116 -11.26 21.50 -4.98
CA ARG A 116 -9.80 21.34 -4.87
C ARG A 116 -9.24 22.14 -3.70
N ILE A 117 -8.41 21.48 -2.90
CA ILE A 117 -7.73 22.12 -1.77
C ILE A 117 -6.37 22.67 -2.21
N PRO A 118 -6.00 23.91 -1.80
CA PRO A 118 -4.69 24.47 -2.10
C PRO A 118 -3.56 23.60 -1.53
N PHE A 119 -2.54 23.32 -2.35
CA PHE A 119 -1.40 22.50 -1.95
C PHE A 119 -0.70 23.00 -0.69
N ARG A 120 -0.61 24.32 -0.49
CA ARG A 120 -0.01 24.91 0.72
C ARG A 120 -0.71 24.47 2.01
N LEU A 121 -2.04 24.37 1.97
CA LEU A 121 -2.82 23.92 3.13
C LEU A 121 -2.63 22.42 3.38
N VAL A 122 -2.56 21.62 2.31
CA VAL A 122 -2.25 20.18 2.42
C VAL A 122 -0.87 19.97 3.06
N GLN A 123 0.14 20.75 2.63
CA GLN A 123 1.49 20.68 3.17
C GLN A 123 1.56 21.15 4.63
N GLU A 124 0.92 22.27 4.97
CA GLU A 124 0.81 22.79 6.35
C GLU A 124 0.31 21.70 7.31
N ILE A 125 -0.80 21.04 6.96
CA ILE A 125 -1.40 20.02 7.81
C ILE A 125 -0.57 18.73 7.86
N TYR A 126 0.09 18.35 6.76
CA TYR A 126 1.02 17.23 6.76
C TYR A 126 2.21 17.47 7.69
N ASP A 127 2.80 18.67 7.64
CA ASP A 127 3.94 19.04 8.49
C ASP A 127 3.53 19.06 9.97
N ALA A 128 2.36 19.64 10.29
CA ALA A 128 1.81 19.64 11.64
C ALA A 128 1.58 18.22 12.17
N TYR A 129 0.90 17.37 11.39
CA TYR A 129 0.65 15.98 11.76
C TYR A 129 1.94 15.19 12.00
N SER A 130 2.96 15.41 11.17
CA SER A 130 4.26 14.73 11.32
C SER A 130 4.92 15.07 12.66
N TRP A 131 4.76 16.30 13.14
CA TRP A 131 5.22 16.68 14.48
C TRP A 131 4.39 16.05 15.61
N PHE A 132 3.07 15.92 15.44
CA PHE A 132 2.23 15.26 16.44
C PHE A 132 2.60 13.80 16.58
N PHE A 133 2.77 13.10 15.46
CA PHE A 133 3.16 11.69 15.46
C PHE A 133 4.56 11.48 16.04
N ARG A 134 5.52 12.36 15.72
CA ARG A 134 6.86 12.31 16.31
C ARG A 134 6.84 12.43 17.84
N ARG A 135 5.94 13.25 18.41
CA ARG A 135 5.76 13.32 19.88
C ARG A 135 5.26 12.00 20.45
N CYS A 136 4.42 11.26 19.73
CA CYS A 136 4.03 9.91 20.15
C CYS A 136 5.27 8.99 20.31
N GLU A 137 6.22 9.06 19.37
CA GLU A 137 7.46 8.27 19.43
C GLU A 137 8.37 8.67 20.60
N GLU A 138 8.40 9.97 20.93
CA GLU A 138 9.23 10.52 21.99
C GLU A 138 8.88 9.98 23.39
N TYR A 139 7.65 9.55 23.65
CA TYR A 139 7.30 8.90 24.92
C TYR A 139 8.13 7.64 25.17
N TYR A 140 8.31 6.79 24.15
CA TYR A 140 9.18 5.62 24.25
C TYR A 140 10.67 6.01 24.30
N LEU A 141 11.09 6.85 23.35
CA LEU A 141 12.51 7.17 23.13
C LEU A 141 13.13 7.94 24.30
N SER A 142 12.37 8.88 24.86
CA SER A 142 12.81 9.76 25.94
C SER A 142 12.29 9.32 27.32
N ARG A 143 11.45 8.28 27.37
CA ARG A 143 10.80 7.77 28.60
C ARG A 143 9.99 8.85 29.33
N TYR A 144 9.20 9.61 28.57
CA TYR A 144 8.27 10.59 29.12
C TYR A 144 6.92 9.93 29.44
N ASP A 145 6.24 10.48 30.44
CA ASP A 145 4.86 10.10 30.73
C ASP A 145 3.91 10.93 29.85
N PRO A 146 2.88 10.31 29.23
CA PRO A 146 1.85 11.02 28.50
C PRO A 146 0.93 11.81 29.45
N PRO A 147 0.13 12.74 28.92
CA PRO A 147 -0.91 13.40 29.70
C PRO A 147 -1.87 12.39 30.36
N GLU A 148 -2.41 12.74 31.53
CA GLU A 148 -3.31 11.87 32.28
C GLU A 148 -4.53 11.47 31.43
N GLY A 149 -4.83 10.16 31.38
CA GLY A 149 -5.94 9.60 30.62
C GLY A 149 -5.70 9.47 29.12
N ILE A 150 -4.47 9.59 28.64
CA ILE A 150 -4.08 9.36 27.24
C ILE A 150 -3.15 8.16 27.16
N ASP A 151 -3.69 7.03 26.69
CA ASP A 151 -2.96 5.75 26.63
C ASP A 151 -2.68 5.30 25.19
N SER A 152 -3.42 5.86 24.22
CA SER A 152 -3.32 5.49 22.81
C SER A 152 -2.76 6.61 21.92
N VAL A 153 -2.18 6.19 20.78
CA VAL A 153 -1.73 7.12 19.73
C VAL A 153 -2.92 7.94 19.20
N GLY A 154 -4.09 7.30 19.03
CA GLY A 154 -5.32 7.97 18.59
C GLY A 154 -5.74 9.12 19.51
N GLU A 155 -5.82 8.87 20.82
CA GLU A 155 -6.18 9.90 21.81
C GLU A 155 -5.19 11.07 21.80
N HIS A 156 -3.89 10.79 21.74
CA HIS A 156 -2.87 11.83 21.69
C HIS A 156 -2.97 12.68 20.42
N LEU A 157 -3.13 12.05 19.25
CA LEU A 157 -3.30 12.77 17.99
C LEU A 157 -4.58 13.61 17.98
N CYS A 158 -5.68 13.11 18.54
CA CYS A 158 -6.92 13.86 18.70
C CYS A 158 -6.74 15.09 19.59
N LEU A 159 -6.00 14.98 20.70
CA LEU A 159 -5.66 16.12 21.56
C LEU A 159 -4.86 17.16 20.78
N GLU A 160 -3.79 16.76 20.12
CA GLU A 160 -2.91 17.65 19.35
C GLU A 160 -3.65 18.37 18.22
N MET A 161 -4.48 17.63 17.48
CA MET A 161 -5.35 18.19 16.45
C MET A 161 -6.35 19.19 17.02
N ALA A 162 -6.97 18.90 18.17
CA ALA A 162 -7.90 19.80 18.81
C ALA A 162 -7.23 21.11 19.23
N LEU A 163 -6.04 21.04 19.83
CA LEU A 163 -5.23 22.22 20.19
C LEU A 163 -4.83 23.02 18.95
N TYR A 164 -4.36 22.37 17.89
CA TYR A 164 -3.99 23.03 16.64
C TYR A 164 -5.17 23.78 16.01
N LEU A 165 -6.34 23.16 15.97
CA LEU A 165 -7.53 23.73 15.31
C LEU A 165 -8.10 24.93 16.07
N GLN A 166 -7.89 25.03 17.39
CA GLN A 166 -8.38 26.16 18.21
C GLN A 166 -7.76 27.51 17.80
N GLU A 167 -6.58 27.49 17.19
CA GLU A 167 -5.88 28.70 16.71
C GLU A 167 -6.50 29.28 15.42
N PHE A 168 -7.45 28.57 14.79
CA PHE A 168 -8.05 28.96 13.52
C PHE A 168 -9.55 29.32 13.65
N PRO A 169 -10.07 30.22 12.80
CA PRO A 169 -11.50 30.50 12.73
C PRO A 169 -12.33 29.24 12.40
N VAL A 170 -13.54 29.13 12.97
CA VAL A 170 -14.44 27.96 12.81
C VAL A 170 -14.63 27.54 11.34
N GLN A 171 -14.75 28.51 10.43
CA GLN A 171 -14.90 28.26 8.98
C GLN A 171 -13.71 27.51 8.36
N ASP A 172 -12.51 27.71 8.90
CA ASP A 172 -11.26 27.13 8.43
C ASP A 172 -10.91 25.82 9.15
N GLN A 173 -11.51 25.57 10.32
CA GLN A 173 -11.30 24.35 11.10
C GLN A 173 -11.83 23.12 10.38
N LYS A 174 -13.00 23.22 9.73
CA LYS A 174 -13.62 22.08 9.04
C LYS A 174 -12.68 21.46 8.01
N ILE A 175 -12.12 22.28 7.11
CA ILE A 175 -11.26 21.75 6.04
C ILE A 175 -9.92 21.19 6.57
N ARG A 176 -9.38 21.78 7.65
CA ARG A 176 -8.16 21.28 8.31
C ARG A 176 -8.40 19.96 9.02
N ARG A 177 -9.55 19.82 9.68
CA ARG A 177 -9.99 18.57 10.31
C ARG A 177 -10.13 17.45 9.28
N MET A 178 -10.72 17.73 8.11
CA MET A 178 -10.80 16.75 7.02
C MET A 178 -9.40 16.27 6.56
N LEU A 179 -8.43 17.17 6.49
CA LEU A 179 -7.04 16.83 6.14
C LEU A 179 -6.36 15.99 7.21
N PHE A 180 -6.56 16.30 8.49
CA PHE A 180 -6.05 15.45 9.58
C PHE A 180 -6.71 14.07 9.60
N ASN A 181 -8.03 13.99 9.40
CA ASN A 181 -8.76 12.72 9.33
C ASN A 181 -8.25 11.86 8.16
N HIS A 182 -7.93 12.47 7.03
CA HIS A 182 -7.25 11.79 5.92
C HIS A 182 -5.88 11.21 6.35
N LEU A 183 -5.07 11.96 7.10
CA LEU A 183 -3.77 11.50 7.58
C LEU A 183 -3.90 10.38 8.61
N LEU A 184 -4.88 10.46 9.52
CA LEU A 184 -5.23 9.37 10.44
C LEU A 184 -5.62 8.10 9.68
N ALA A 185 -6.50 8.20 8.68
CA ALA A 185 -6.90 7.07 7.85
C ALA A 185 -5.73 6.49 7.03
N ARG A 186 -4.76 7.32 6.64
CA ARG A 186 -3.51 6.85 6.03
C ARG A 186 -2.64 6.12 7.06
N GLU A 187 -2.57 6.59 8.30
CA GLU A 187 -1.75 6.01 9.35
C GLU A 187 -2.23 4.63 9.80
N THR A 188 -3.55 4.40 9.80
CA THR A 188 -4.10 3.05 10.06
C THR A 188 -3.69 2.04 9.00
N VAL A 189 -3.54 2.45 7.74
CA VAL A 189 -3.03 1.61 6.64
C VAL A 189 -1.53 1.32 6.81
N ILE A 190 -0.74 2.30 7.25
CA ILE A 190 0.70 2.13 7.50
C ILE A 190 0.93 1.17 8.67
N THR A 191 0.19 1.37 9.75
CA THR A 191 0.30 0.60 10.99
C THR A 191 -0.37 -0.79 10.87
N GLY A 192 -1.36 -0.92 10.00
CA GLY A 192 -2.15 -2.15 9.83
C GLY A 192 -3.14 -2.38 10.97
N CYS A 193 -3.90 -1.34 11.35
CA CYS A 193 -4.92 -1.37 12.40
C CYS A 193 -6.27 -0.80 11.91
N ASP A 194 -7.33 -0.95 12.71
CA ASP A 194 -8.67 -0.40 12.40
C ASP A 194 -8.79 1.09 12.82
N SER A 195 -8.14 1.44 13.93
CA SER A 195 -8.08 2.79 14.48
C SER A 195 -6.75 2.98 15.23
N MET A 196 -6.25 4.22 15.24
CA MET A 196 -5.08 4.59 16.03
C MET A 196 -5.35 4.56 17.54
N HIS A 197 -6.61 4.53 17.97
CA HIS A 197 -7.00 4.31 19.38
C HIS A 197 -6.61 2.92 19.90
N GLU A 198 -6.33 1.97 19.01
CA GLU A 198 -5.86 0.63 19.40
C GLU A 198 -4.35 0.55 19.57
N MET A 199 -3.61 1.62 19.23
CA MET A 199 -2.15 1.62 19.23
C MET A 199 -1.63 2.18 20.54
N ASN A 200 -0.80 1.39 21.23
CA ASN A 200 -0.19 1.78 22.51
C ASN A 200 0.78 2.95 22.30
N LEU A 201 0.49 4.07 22.96
CA LEU A 201 1.28 5.30 22.86
C LEU A 201 2.70 5.13 23.38
N LEU A 202 2.88 4.41 24.48
CA LEU A 202 4.18 4.21 25.12
C LEU A 202 5.09 3.28 24.31
N GLU A 203 4.56 2.49 23.40
CA GLU A 203 5.33 1.48 22.65
C GLU A 203 5.54 1.86 21.17
N ILE A 204 4.85 2.87 20.64
CA ILE A 204 4.91 3.19 19.20
C ILE A 204 6.33 3.58 18.75
N GLY A 205 7.08 4.28 19.60
CA GLY A 205 8.48 4.65 19.33
C GLY A 205 9.49 3.51 19.47
N SER A 206 9.04 2.28 19.82
CA SER A 206 9.91 1.09 19.83
C SER A 206 10.28 0.62 18.42
N TYR A 207 9.51 1.01 17.40
CA TYR A 207 9.82 0.72 16.01
C TYR A 207 11.04 1.53 15.55
N THR A 208 12.09 0.83 15.11
CA THR A 208 13.29 1.48 14.57
C THR A 208 13.15 1.70 13.07
N GLU A 209 13.01 2.96 12.66
CA GLU A 209 13.07 3.33 11.24
C GLU A 209 14.51 3.33 10.72
N LEU A 210 14.73 2.68 9.57
CA LEU A 210 16.03 2.70 8.91
C LEU A 210 16.17 3.94 8.01
N PRO A 211 17.31 4.65 8.04
CA PRO A 211 17.45 5.90 7.31
C PRO A 211 17.68 5.71 5.80
N GLY A 212 17.62 6.82 5.08
CA GLY A 212 17.88 6.88 3.63
C GLY A 212 16.65 6.70 2.73
N GLY A 213 15.46 6.74 3.32
CA GLY A 213 14.19 6.75 2.59
C GLY A 213 13.76 5.37 2.08
N ASN A 214 12.52 5.30 1.61
CA ASN A 214 11.88 4.06 1.17
C ASN A 214 12.04 3.86 -0.35
N LEU A 215 12.25 2.60 -0.78
CA LEU A 215 12.52 2.25 -2.17
C LEU A 215 11.52 1.23 -2.70
N GLN A 216 11.03 1.44 -3.92
CA GLN A 216 10.34 0.40 -4.70
C GLN A 216 11.30 -0.21 -5.73
N LEU A 217 11.24 -1.53 -5.89
CA LEU A 217 12.02 -2.23 -6.91
C LEU A 217 11.33 -2.11 -8.27
N ARG A 218 12.13 -1.92 -9.33
CA ARG A 218 11.64 -1.70 -10.70
C ARG A 218 10.71 -2.80 -11.21
N ASN A 219 10.99 -4.05 -10.85
CA ASN A 219 10.24 -5.22 -11.28
C ASN A 219 9.34 -5.76 -10.16
N GLY A 220 8.93 -4.90 -9.21
CA GLY A 220 8.17 -5.32 -8.04
C GLY A 220 9.04 -5.88 -6.91
N TYR A 221 8.51 -5.85 -5.70
CA TYR A 221 9.15 -6.36 -4.49
C TYR A 221 9.34 -7.89 -4.54
N SER A 222 8.44 -8.59 -5.22
CA SER A 222 8.49 -10.03 -5.44
C SER A 222 9.74 -10.51 -6.20
N ALA A 223 10.45 -9.61 -6.88
CA ALA A 223 11.74 -9.89 -7.51
C ALA A 223 12.83 -10.39 -6.54
N ILE A 224 12.69 -10.19 -5.23
CA ILE A 224 13.63 -10.74 -4.23
C ILE A 224 13.46 -12.25 -4.03
N ILE A 225 12.27 -12.81 -4.32
CA ILE A 225 11.94 -14.20 -4.02
C ILE A 225 12.80 -15.19 -4.83
N PRO A 226 12.99 -15.01 -6.16
CA PRO A 226 13.92 -15.84 -6.92
C PRO A 226 15.36 -15.77 -6.41
N VAL A 227 15.81 -14.61 -5.92
CA VAL A 227 17.15 -14.42 -5.35
C VAL A 227 17.31 -15.26 -4.08
N LEU A 228 16.33 -15.20 -3.17
CA LEU A 228 16.32 -15.99 -1.94
C LEU A 228 16.15 -17.49 -2.21
N LYS A 229 15.39 -17.88 -3.23
CA LYS A 229 15.22 -19.29 -3.61
C LYS A 229 16.51 -19.89 -4.18
N LYS A 230 17.27 -19.14 -4.97
CA LYS A 230 18.36 -19.66 -5.82
C LYS A 230 19.35 -20.61 -5.12
N PRO A 231 19.82 -20.36 -3.87
CA PRO A 231 20.76 -21.25 -3.20
C PRO A 231 20.11 -22.51 -2.59
N ILE A 232 18.78 -22.55 -2.48
CA ILE A 232 18.04 -23.61 -1.80
C ILE A 232 17.78 -24.77 -2.78
N PRO A 233 18.19 -26.01 -2.46
CA PRO A 233 17.94 -27.15 -3.34
C PRO A 233 16.44 -27.43 -3.53
N GLU A 234 16.02 -27.77 -4.75
CA GLU A 234 14.59 -28.01 -5.04
C GLU A 234 13.99 -29.15 -4.20
N GLN A 235 14.78 -30.20 -3.96
CA GLN A 235 14.39 -31.33 -3.13
C GLN A 235 14.25 -30.99 -1.64
N ALA A 236 14.70 -29.82 -1.19
CA ALA A 236 14.47 -29.34 0.17
C ALA A 236 13.12 -28.62 0.30
N MET A 237 12.39 -28.38 -0.79
CA MET A 237 11.14 -27.61 -0.79
C MET A 237 9.92 -28.50 -1.02
N ARG A 238 8.88 -28.34 -0.19
CA ARG A 238 7.63 -29.08 -0.25
C ARG A 238 6.45 -28.12 -0.24
N LEU A 239 5.90 -27.85 -1.42
CA LEU A 239 4.69 -27.04 -1.59
C LEU A 239 3.45 -27.90 -1.32
N LYS A 240 2.31 -27.26 -1.02
CA LYS A 240 1.05 -27.94 -0.65
C LYS A 240 1.20 -28.90 0.54
N HIS A 241 2.09 -28.59 1.47
CA HIS A 241 2.31 -29.32 2.72
C HIS A 241 1.86 -28.46 3.90
N THR A 242 0.54 -28.34 4.06
CA THR A 242 -0.05 -27.63 5.20
C THR A 242 0.23 -28.40 6.48
N VAL A 243 1.04 -27.84 7.36
CA VAL A 243 1.30 -28.42 8.69
C VAL A 243 0.06 -28.27 9.57
N THR A 244 -0.37 -29.37 10.17
CA THR A 244 -1.54 -29.44 11.04
C THR A 244 -1.20 -29.75 12.50
N LYS A 245 -0.02 -30.32 12.75
CA LYS A 245 0.43 -30.67 14.10
C LYS A 245 1.96 -30.64 14.21
N ILE A 246 2.47 -30.16 15.33
CA ILE A 246 3.90 -30.12 15.71
C ILE A 246 4.02 -30.72 17.11
N LYS A 247 4.55 -31.94 17.20
CA LYS A 247 4.82 -32.61 18.46
C LYS A 247 6.26 -32.36 18.87
N TRP A 248 6.55 -31.62 19.94
CA TRP A 248 7.89 -31.05 20.21
C TRP A 248 8.53 -31.43 21.56
N LYS A 249 8.15 -32.57 22.13
CA LYS A 249 8.82 -33.19 23.30
C LYS A 249 9.13 -34.66 23.04
N THR A 250 10.19 -35.17 23.67
CA THR A 250 10.75 -36.53 23.50
C THR A 250 9.67 -37.62 23.52
N PRO A 251 9.70 -38.62 22.63
CA PRO A 251 9.15 -39.92 22.94
C PRO A 251 9.79 -40.37 24.25
N LYS A 252 8.99 -40.79 25.25
CA LYS A 252 9.53 -41.54 26.38
C LYS A 252 10.33 -42.69 25.76
N ALA A 253 11.63 -42.75 26.07
CA ALA A 253 12.46 -43.89 25.71
C ALA A 253 11.69 -45.15 26.12
N SER A 254 11.63 -46.12 25.20
CA SER A 254 11.01 -47.44 25.41
C SER A 254 11.16 -47.89 26.85
N ALA A 255 10.04 -48.20 27.48
CA ALA A 255 10.00 -48.82 28.79
C ALA A 255 10.87 -50.08 28.80
N SER A 256 12.12 -49.96 29.23
CA SER A 256 12.87 -51.09 29.77
C SER A 256 12.31 -51.31 31.16
N SER A 257 11.53 -52.38 31.27
CA SER A 257 11.05 -53.02 32.48
C SER A 257 12.01 -52.88 33.68
N GLY A 258 11.47 -52.37 34.79
CA GLY A 258 11.86 -52.79 36.14
C GLY A 258 12.36 -51.69 37.08
N GLY A 259 11.55 -51.39 38.10
CA GLY A 259 12.05 -51.00 39.43
C GLY A 259 11.67 -49.61 39.92
N ASP A 260 10.57 -49.57 40.68
CA ASP A 260 10.26 -48.72 41.84
C ASP A 260 10.62 -47.22 41.87
N GLY A 261 9.58 -46.41 42.11
CA GLY A 261 9.67 -45.42 43.19
C GLY A 261 9.26 -43.99 42.83
N LEU A 262 8.11 -43.60 43.37
CA LEU A 262 7.71 -42.25 43.79
C LEU A 262 7.07 -41.33 42.74
N CYS A 263 5.74 -41.41 42.75
CA CYS A 263 4.80 -40.39 42.31
C CYS A 263 4.95 -39.15 43.22
N VAL A 264 5.01 -37.96 42.62
CA VAL A 264 4.53 -36.73 43.25
C VAL A 264 3.65 -36.07 42.21
N ASP A 265 2.34 -36.12 42.48
CA ASP A 265 1.32 -35.30 41.86
C ASP A 265 1.47 -33.87 42.41
N ASP A 266 1.47 -32.87 41.54
CA ASP A 266 1.24 -31.47 41.91
C ASP A 266 0.22 -30.90 40.91
N ASP A 267 -1.05 -31.22 41.16
CA ASP A 267 -2.20 -30.41 40.77
C ASP A 267 -2.59 -29.61 42.03
N GLU A 268 -2.40 -28.29 42.03
CA GLU A 268 -3.15 -27.41 42.92
C GLU A 268 -3.87 -26.34 42.11
N ASP A 269 -5.18 -26.55 42.00
CA ASP A 269 -6.20 -25.53 41.78
C ASP A 269 -6.18 -24.51 42.93
N PHE A 270 -6.36 -23.22 42.62
CA PHE A 270 -6.86 -22.26 43.60
C PHE A 270 -7.86 -21.31 42.96
N ASP A 271 -9.09 -21.33 43.47
CA ASP A 271 -10.21 -20.50 43.03
C ASP A 271 -10.71 -19.57 44.16
N THR A 272 -11.12 -18.39 43.71
CA THR A 272 -12.03 -17.36 44.27
C THR A 272 -11.70 -16.47 45.49
N SER A 273 -11.65 -15.16 45.16
CA SER A 273 -12.41 -14.03 45.75
C SER A 273 -11.97 -13.37 47.07
N THR A 274 -11.53 -12.10 47.01
CA THR A 274 -12.19 -10.90 47.59
C THR A 274 -11.41 -9.61 47.29
N GLU A 275 -12.11 -8.48 47.31
CA GLU A 275 -11.77 -7.15 46.80
C GLU A 275 -10.68 -6.36 47.55
N SER A 276 -10.16 -5.36 46.82
CA SER A 276 -9.79 -3.98 47.23
C SER A 276 -8.31 -3.56 47.25
N SER A 277 -8.05 -2.57 46.37
CA SER A 277 -7.16 -1.40 46.45
C SER A 277 -5.64 -1.53 46.60
N GLU A 278 -5.00 -0.90 45.62
CA GLU A 278 -3.81 -0.02 45.66
C GLU A 278 -2.39 -0.60 45.69
N ASN A 279 -1.66 -0.18 44.64
CA ASN A 279 -0.24 0.17 44.56
C ASN A 279 0.80 -0.79 45.13
N SER A 280 1.58 -1.39 44.22
CA SER A 280 3.05 -1.25 44.23
C SER A 280 3.70 -1.78 42.94
N ARG A 281 4.42 -0.88 42.25
CA ARG A 281 5.45 -1.19 41.25
C ARG A 281 6.62 -1.92 41.93
N SER A 282 7.06 -3.07 41.41
CA SER A 282 8.49 -3.46 41.37
C SER A 282 8.71 -4.69 40.46
N THR A 283 9.39 -4.50 39.32
CA THR A 283 10.74 -5.01 38.98
C THR A 283 10.90 -6.51 38.71
N VAL A 284 11.23 -6.85 37.46
CA VAL A 284 12.28 -7.82 37.11
C VAL A 284 12.97 -7.38 35.81
N ILE A 285 13.95 -6.48 35.90
CA ILE A 285 15.06 -6.43 34.95
C ILE A 285 16.32 -6.19 35.78
N ASP A 286 17.03 -7.27 36.04
CA ASP A 286 18.39 -7.22 36.56
C ASP A 286 19.21 -8.22 35.73
N ALA A 287 20.08 -7.69 34.88
CA ALA A 287 21.37 -8.26 34.47
C ALA A 287 21.87 -7.55 33.21
N MET A 288 22.68 -6.50 33.38
CA MET A 288 24.03 -6.39 32.81
C MET A 288 24.66 -5.05 33.20
N LYS A 289 25.42 -5.07 34.30
CA LYS A 289 26.40 -4.05 34.67
C LYS A 289 27.66 -4.22 33.81
N LEU A 290 28.22 -3.10 33.35
CA LEU A 290 29.65 -2.95 33.12
C LEU A 290 30.02 -1.45 33.22
N ASP A 291 30.59 -1.13 34.38
CA ASP A 291 31.63 -0.17 34.75
C ASP A 291 31.60 1.26 34.17
N LEU A 292 31.18 2.17 35.06
CA LEU A 292 31.48 3.60 35.06
C LEU A 292 32.93 3.82 35.55
N ILE A 293 33.60 4.79 34.96
CA ILE A 293 34.78 5.46 35.53
C ILE A 293 34.29 6.79 36.10
N ASP A 294 34.52 6.99 37.39
CA ASP A 294 34.38 8.27 38.11
C ASP A 294 35.46 9.25 37.67
N GLU A 295 35.13 10.55 37.62
CA GLU A 295 35.82 11.59 38.39
C GLU A 295 35.07 12.93 38.27
N GLU A 296 34.51 13.32 39.41
CA GLU A 296 34.42 14.64 40.05
C GLU A 296 34.64 15.91 39.19
N ASP A 297 33.65 16.82 39.23
CA ASP A 297 33.88 18.16 39.81
C ASP A 297 32.53 18.85 40.10
N GLU A 298 32.36 19.23 41.37
CA GLU A 298 31.28 20.05 41.92
C GLU A 298 31.46 21.52 41.50
N GLU A 299 30.46 22.13 40.86
CA GLU A 299 30.29 23.59 40.97
C GLU A 299 28.82 24.00 41.16
N GLN A 300 28.69 24.98 42.06
CA GLN A 300 27.52 25.45 42.78
C GLN A 300 26.43 26.11 41.92
N LEU A 301 25.17 25.83 42.27
CA LEU A 301 23.98 26.56 41.82
C LEU A 301 23.91 27.98 42.41
N PRO A 302 23.30 28.93 41.68
CA PRO A 302 22.45 29.92 42.34
C PRO A 302 21.04 30.04 41.72
N ASN A 303 20.06 29.95 42.64
CA ASN A 303 18.73 30.57 42.75
C ASN A 303 17.89 30.98 41.53
N GLU A 304 16.65 30.48 41.59
CA GLU A 304 15.35 31.10 41.24
C GLU A 304 15.36 32.44 40.48
N ALA A 305 14.87 32.40 39.25
CA ALA A 305 14.27 33.54 38.57
C ALA A 305 13.07 33.06 37.72
N ASP A 306 12.00 33.86 37.76
CA ASP A 306 10.66 33.70 37.16
C ASP A 306 10.62 33.28 35.67
N PRO A 307 9.50 32.70 35.19
CA PRO A 307 9.41 32.14 33.84
C PRO A 307 9.46 33.22 32.75
N VAL A 308 10.40 33.04 31.82
CA VAL A 308 10.52 33.85 30.60
C VAL A 308 9.54 33.33 29.53
N PRO A 309 8.72 34.19 28.90
CA PRO A 309 7.81 33.76 27.85
C PRO A 309 8.55 33.38 26.57
N LEU A 310 8.10 32.29 25.92
CA LEU A 310 8.61 31.80 24.64
C LEU A 310 8.39 32.84 23.52
N PRO A 311 9.39 33.10 22.64
CA PRO A 311 9.20 33.96 21.49
C PRO A 311 8.48 33.22 20.35
N PRO A 312 7.67 33.93 19.52
CA PRO A 312 6.94 33.34 18.40
C PRO A 312 7.87 32.93 17.24
N PRO A 313 7.43 32.00 16.37
CA PRO A 313 8.27 31.42 15.34
C PRO A 313 8.37 32.36 14.13
N ASP A 314 9.55 32.97 13.94
CA ASP A 314 10.21 33.17 12.64
C ASP A 314 11.34 34.19 12.78
N LEU A 315 12.60 33.74 12.56
CA LEU A 315 13.73 34.49 11.98
C LEU A 315 15.07 33.81 12.32
N VAL A 316 15.43 32.71 11.64
CA VAL A 316 16.85 32.37 11.41
C VAL A 316 17.02 31.74 10.02
N LEU A 317 16.76 32.52 8.97
CA LEU A 317 17.45 32.37 7.70
C LEU A 317 18.38 33.58 7.56
N GLN A 318 19.62 33.43 8.05
CA GLN A 318 20.84 34.00 7.47
C GLN A 318 22.02 33.77 8.43
N ASN A 319 23.17 33.42 7.84
CA ASN A 319 24.49 33.23 8.44
C ASN A 319 24.81 31.86 9.06
N ARG A 320 25.10 30.87 8.21
CA ARG A 320 26.30 30.04 8.40
C ARG A 320 27.06 29.90 7.09
N LYS A 321 28.34 30.26 7.16
CA LYS A 321 29.34 30.15 6.09
C LYS A 321 29.51 28.68 5.70
N ARG A 322 29.67 28.43 4.39
CA ARG A 322 30.10 27.14 3.84
C ARG A 322 31.47 26.78 4.39
N GLU A 323 31.57 25.66 5.11
CA GLU A 323 32.81 24.91 5.30
C GLU A 323 32.90 23.82 4.21
N PRO A 324 34.12 23.41 3.79
CA PRO A 324 34.29 22.53 2.64
C PRO A 324 33.99 21.07 2.99
N ASP A 325 33.47 20.35 1.98
CA ASP A 325 33.13 18.92 2.00
C ASP A 325 34.17 18.05 2.73
N MET A 326 33.73 17.41 3.82
CA MET A 326 34.45 16.30 4.44
C MET A 326 34.26 15.05 3.58
N ASP A 327 35.36 14.53 3.04
CA ASP A 327 35.42 13.27 2.30
C ASP A 327 35.18 12.06 3.22
N LEU A 328 33.89 11.73 3.40
CA LEU A 328 33.41 10.57 4.16
C LEU A 328 33.91 9.23 3.58
N HIS A 329 34.32 9.21 2.30
CA HIS A 329 34.85 8.01 1.64
C HIS A 329 36.27 7.65 2.10
N SER A 330 37.06 8.63 2.51
CA SER A 330 38.41 8.41 3.07
C SER A 330 38.35 7.71 4.44
N GLN A 331 37.45 8.16 5.32
CA GLN A 331 37.30 7.59 6.67
C GLN A 331 36.70 6.18 6.63
N LEU A 332 35.80 5.89 5.68
CA LEU A 332 35.23 4.55 5.51
C LEU A 332 36.28 3.52 5.05
N ARG A 333 37.24 3.92 4.19
CA ARG A 333 38.35 3.05 3.80
C ARG A 333 39.30 2.75 4.95
N ASP A 334 39.53 3.72 5.84
CA ASP A 334 40.47 3.56 6.95
C ASP A 334 39.89 2.63 8.04
N LEU A 335 38.57 2.69 8.27
CA LEU A 335 37.84 1.75 9.14
C LEU A 335 37.81 0.32 8.58
N ILE A 336 37.62 0.16 7.27
CA ILE A 336 37.65 -1.16 6.60
C ILE A 336 39.06 -1.76 6.59
N THR A 337 40.10 -0.92 6.54
CA THR A 337 41.50 -1.38 6.54
C THR A 337 41.97 -1.78 7.95
N LYS A 338 41.42 -1.16 9.00
CA LYS A 338 41.74 -1.47 10.41
C LYS A 338 41.01 -2.70 10.95
N ALA A 339 39.93 -3.16 10.31
CA ALA A 339 39.18 -4.37 10.67
C ALA A 339 39.78 -5.69 10.13
N LYS A 340 41.12 -5.81 10.06
CA LYS A 340 41.78 -7.08 9.75
C LYS A 340 41.82 -7.97 11.00
N PHE A 341 40.88 -8.91 11.06
CA PHE A 341 40.90 -10.03 12.02
C PHE A 341 42.26 -10.74 11.98
N LYS A 342 42.99 -10.73 13.10
CA LYS A 342 44.16 -11.59 13.32
C LYS A 342 43.68 -13.02 13.53
N THR A 343 43.62 -13.81 12.48
CA THR A 343 43.56 -15.28 12.61
C THR A 343 44.97 -15.81 12.88
N LYS A 344 45.18 -16.42 14.05
CA LYS A 344 46.40 -17.18 14.35
C LYS A 344 46.41 -18.44 13.47
N PRO A 345 47.51 -18.76 12.77
CA PRO A 345 47.64 -20.04 12.08
C PRO A 345 47.80 -21.17 13.12
N GLN A 346 46.89 -22.15 13.10
CA GLN A 346 47.08 -23.40 13.82
C GLN A 346 48.06 -24.29 13.05
N VAL A 347 49.09 -24.78 13.74
CA VAL A 347 50.05 -25.76 13.25
C VAL A 347 49.37 -27.14 13.19
N PRO A 348 49.54 -27.94 12.12
CA PRO A 348 48.97 -29.28 12.05
C PRO A 348 49.68 -30.22 13.03
N SER A 349 48.94 -30.73 14.01
CA SER A 349 49.40 -31.82 14.87
C SER A 349 49.34 -33.15 14.11
N LYS A 350 50.43 -33.94 14.21
CA LYS A 350 50.61 -35.27 13.59
C LYS A 350 49.43 -36.23 13.84
N PRO A 351 49.17 -37.17 12.91
CA PRO A 351 48.10 -38.15 13.04
C PRO A 351 48.45 -39.18 14.12
N LYS A 352 47.50 -39.44 15.04
CA LYS A 352 47.53 -40.63 15.89
C LYS A 352 46.93 -41.81 15.12
N PRO A 353 47.45 -43.04 15.32
CA PRO A 353 47.02 -44.21 14.57
C PRO A 353 45.67 -44.73 15.07
N ASP A 354 45.00 -45.41 14.15
CA ASP A 354 43.64 -45.96 14.21
C ASP A 354 43.24 -46.57 15.55
N THR A 355 42.08 -46.13 16.06
CA THR A 355 41.21 -46.98 16.87
C THR A 355 39.76 -46.51 16.78
N GLU A 356 38.91 -47.46 16.36
CA GLU A 356 37.45 -47.51 16.42
C GLU A 356 36.66 -46.59 15.47
N GLU A 357 35.99 -47.22 14.49
CA GLU A 357 34.85 -46.62 13.79
C GLU A 357 33.85 -46.08 14.82
N PRO A 358 33.41 -44.81 14.72
CA PRO A 358 32.40 -44.30 15.63
C PRO A 358 31.13 -45.11 15.41
N LYS A 359 30.65 -45.78 16.47
CA LYS A 359 29.31 -46.38 16.50
C LYS A 359 28.31 -45.33 16.00
N PRO A 360 27.34 -45.69 15.14
CA PRO A 360 26.36 -44.73 14.65
C PRO A 360 25.63 -44.13 15.85
N GLU A 361 25.80 -42.82 16.08
CA GLU A 361 25.02 -42.10 17.07
C GLU A 361 23.54 -42.28 16.73
N GLU A 362 22.75 -42.81 17.67
CA GLU A 362 21.30 -42.87 17.53
C GLU A 362 20.78 -41.44 17.31
N LYS A 363 20.25 -41.15 16.11
CA LYS A 363 19.64 -39.86 15.82
C LYS A 363 18.44 -39.66 16.75
N LYS A 364 18.57 -38.71 17.69
CA LYS A 364 17.49 -38.32 18.59
C LYS A 364 16.58 -37.31 17.90
N PHE A 365 15.36 -37.73 17.61
CA PHE A 365 14.33 -36.82 17.09
C PHE A 365 13.54 -36.23 18.25
N PHE A 366 13.50 -34.91 18.32
CA PHE A 366 12.78 -34.18 19.37
C PHE A 366 11.44 -33.65 18.87
N VAL A 367 11.21 -33.66 17.55
CA VAL A 367 10.02 -33.10 16.93
C VAL A 367 9.44 -34.03 15.87
N GLU A 368 8.11 -34.18 15.87
CA GLU A 368 7.34 -34.82 14.79
C GLU A 368 6.36 -33.81 14.21
N VAL A 369 6.39 -33.62 12.89
CA VAL A 369 5.54 -32.65 12.17
C VAL A 369 4.58 -33.40 11.25
N HIS A 370 3.29 -33.12 11.38
CA HIS A 370 2.23 -33.74 10.57
C HIS A 370 1.66 -32.75 9.57
N CYS A 371 1.43 -33.21 8.35
CA CYS A 371 0.82 -32.43 7.28
C CYS A 371 -0.59 -32.94 6.94
N ALA A 372 -1.45 -32.04 6.46
CA ALA A 372 -2.82 -32.35 6.03
C ALA A 372 -2.90 -33.42 4.92
N ASN A 373 -1.84 -33.54 4.11
CA ASN A 373 -1.72 -34.53 3.05
C ASN A 373 -1.26 -35.92 3.56
N GLY A 374 -1.19 -36.13 4.88
CA GLY A 374 -0.78 -37.38 5.51
C GLY A 374 0.74 -37.57 5.62
N LYS A 375 1.57 -36.69 5.05
CA LYS A 375 3.03 -36.76 5.19
C LYS A 375 3.45 -36.37 6.61
N ARG A 376 4.48 -37.05 7.11
CA ARG A 376 5.06 -36.84 8.44
C ARG A 376 6.56 -36.66 8.34
N PHE A 377 7.10 -35.82 9.21
CA PHE A 377 8.53 -35.53 9.28
C PHE A 377 9.02 -35.68 10.72
N LEU A 378 10.13 -36.40 10.92
CA LEU A 378 10.84 -36.45 12.20
C LEU A 378 12.06 -35.54 12.11
N ALA A 379 12.27 -34.71 13.13
CA ALA A 379 13.39 -33.79 13.15
C ALA A 379 14.01 -33.55 14.53
N GLU A 380 15.26 -33.10 14.51
CA GLU A 380 15.95 -32.58 15.71
C GLU A 380 15.41 -31.19 16.07
N HIS A 381 15.10 -30.37 15.05
CA HIS A 381 14.66 -28.99 15.24
C HIS A 381 13.53 -28.59 14.28
N VAL A 382 12.68 -27.66 14.73
CA VAL A 382 11.70 -26.97 13.91
C VAL A 382 11.93 -25.46 13.97
N ILE A 383 11.94 -24.82 12.80
CA ILE A 383 11.84 -23.36 12.67
C ILE A 383 10.40 -23.04 12.25
N CYS A 384 9.63 -22.42 13.15
CA CYS A 384 8.25 -22.03 12.90
C CYS A 384 8.20 -20.61 12.31
N CYS A 385 7.83 -20.48 11.03
CA CYS A 385 7.62 -19.19 10.37
C CYS A 385 6.13 -18.96 10.04
N VAL A 386 5.23 -19.57 10.82
CA VAL A 386 3.79 -19.41 10.70
C VAL A 386 3.39 -17.96 11.06
N PRO A 387 2.57 -17.26 10.25
CA PRO A 387 2.13 -15.91 10.56
C PRO A 387 1.36 -15.81 11.89
N LEU A 388 1.44 -14.66 12.56
CA LEU A 388 0.75 -14.43 13.85
C LEU A 388 -0.76 -14.65 13.75
N GLY A 389 -1.42 -14.21 12.66
CA GLY A 389 -2.85 -14.47 12.45
C GLY A 389 -3.22 -15.96 12.48
N VAL A 390 -2.38 -16.82 11.88
CA VAL A 390 -2.58 -18.28 11.93
C VAL A 390 -2.32 -18.81 13.33
N LEU A 391 -1.30 -18.30 14.03
CA LEU A 391 -1.03 -18.70 15.41
C LEU A 391 -2.17 -18.32 16.36
N LYS A 392 -2.80 -17.15 16.16
CA LYS A 392 -3.98 -16.73 16.95
C LYS A 392 -5.15 -17.72 16.80
N GLU A 393 -5.36 -18.26 15.61
CA GLU A 393 -6.42 -19.23 15.34
C GLU A 393 -6.07 -20.65 15.78
N SER A 394 -4.81 -21.07 15.58
CA SER A 394 -4.45 -22.48 15.64
C SER A 394 -3.44 -22.86 16.71
N ALA A 395 -2.87 -21.94 17.50
CA ALA A 395 -1.78 -22.29 18.43
C ALA A 395 -2.16 -23.34 19.46
N GLU A 396 -3.41 -23.36 19.92
CA GLU A 396 -3.90 -24.34 20.89
C GLU A 396 -3.91 -25.77 20.34
N THR A 397 -4.15 -25.93 19.03
CA THR A 397 -4.27 -27.25 18.39
C THR A 397 -3.01 -27.64 17.61
N LEU A 398 -2.23 -26.67 17.13
CA LEU A 398 -1.05 -26.87 16.29
C LEU A 398 0.12 -27.48 17.07
N PHE A 399 0.29 -27.16 18.35
CA PHE A 399 1.42 -27.64 19.15
C PHE A 399 1.03 -28.76 20.12
N GLU A 400 1.90 -29.75 20.30
CA GLU A 400 1.74 -30.83 21.28
C GLU A 400 3.09 -31.13 21.97
N PRO A 401 3.20 -31.00 23.30
CA PRO A 401 2.19 -30.39 24.17
C PRO A 401 1.94 -28.91 23.81
N SER A 402 0.91 -28.33 24.44
CA SER A 402 0.59 -26.91 24.24
C SER A 402 1.80 -26.01 24.52
N LEU A 403 1.83 -24.84 23.89
CA LEU A 403 2.84 -23.83 24.17
C LEU A 403 2.73 -23.34 25.62
N PRO A 404 3.83 -22.92 26.25
CA PRO A 404 3.78 -22.27 27.56
C PRO A 404 2.86 -21.05 27.57
N SER A 405 2.22 -20.78 28.71
CA SER A 405 1.24 -19.70 28.89
C SER A 405 1.74 -18.33 28.41
N TYR A 406 2.99 -17.96 28.71
CA TYR A 406 3.56 -16.68 28.30
C TYR A 406 3.60 -16.50 26.76
N LYS A 407 3.76 -17.59 25.99
CA LYS A 407 3.71 -17.53 24.52
C LYS A 407 2.27 -17.39 24.02
N LEU A 408 1.33 -18.10 24.62
CA LEU A 408 -0.09 -18.00 24.27
C LEU A 408 -0.64 -16.60 24.58
N GLN A 409 -0.30 -16.05 25.75
CA GLN A 409 -0.64 -14.68 26.14
C GLN A 409 -0.05 -13.66 25.15
N ALA A 410 1.21 -13.81 24.73
CA ALA A 410 1.80 -12.94 23.71
C ALA A 410 1.09 -13.05 22.34
N ILE A 411 0.75 -14.28 21.91
CA ILE A 411 -0.02 -14.51 20.68
C ILE A 411 -1.38 -13.82 20.75
N GLN A 412 -2.05 -13.86 21.91
CA GLN A 412 -3.35 -13.22 22.12
C GLN A 412 -3.23 -11.69 22.17
N ALA A 413 -2.26 -11.15 22.91
CA ALA A 413 -2.09 -9.71 23.16
C ALA A 413 -1.67 -8.91 21.92
N LEU A 414 -0.76 -9.44 21.09
CA LEU A 414 -0.26 -8.72 19.91
C LEU A 414 -1.37 -8.54 18.86
N LYS A 415 -1.47 -7.37 18.25
CA LYS A 415 -2.45 -7.10 17.17
C LYS A 415 -1.98 -7.69 15.83
N PHE A 416 -2.93 -8.04 14.97
CA PHE A 416 -2.69 -8.52 13.62
C PHE A 416 -3.85 -8.09 12.72
N GLY A 417 -3.79 -6.87 12.18
CA GLY A 417 -4.87 -6.32 11.37
C GLY A 417 -4.79 -6.69 9.90
N VAL A 418 -5.82 -6.27 9.17
CA VAL A 418 -6.01 -6.52 7.73
C VAL A 418 -5.81 -5.22 6.95
N VAL A 419 -5.05 -5.29 5.86
CA VAL A 419 -4.83 -4.19 4.92
C VAL A 419 -4.92 -4.74 3.51
N ASN A 420 -5.81 -4.17 2.71
CA ASN A 420 -6.05 -4.56 1.35
C ASN A 420 -5.66 -3.46 0.36
N LYS A 421 -5.20 -3.90 -0.82
CA LYS A 421 -5.00 -3.07 -2.00
C LYS A 421 -6.08 -3.36 -3.01
N ILE A 422 -6.71 -2.31 -3.51
CA ILE A 422 -7.69 -2.39 -4.58
C ILE A 422 -7.04 -1.85 -5.84
N TYR A 423 -6.78 -2.70 -6.83
CA TYR A 423 -6.29 -2.29 -8.15
C TYR A 423 -7.45 -2.15 -9.14
N LEU A 424 -7.53 -0.99 -9.80
CA LEU A 424 -8.49 -0.65 -10.84
C LEU A 424 -7.74 -0.54 -12.18
N ILE A 425 -8.01 -1.43 -13.11
CA ILE A 425 -7.41 -1.43 -14.45
C ILE A 425 -8.44 -0.87 -15.44
N TYR A 426 -8.07 0.22 -16.10
CA TYR A 426 -8.91 0.91 -17.09
C TYR A 426 -8.44 0.63 -18.52
N SER A 427 -9.35 0.69 -19.49
CA SER A 427 -9.01 0.48 -20.90
C SER A 427 -8.22 1.62 -21.54
N ARG A 428 -8.28 2.82 -20.95
CA ARG A 428 -7.56 4.01 -21.40
C ARG A 428 -7.16 4.91 -20.24
N PRO A 429 -6.08 5.70 -20.37
CA PRO A 429 -5.76 6.72 -19.39
C PRO A 429 -6.87 7.77 -19.30
N PHE A 430 -7.23 8.16 -18.08
CA PHE A 430 -8.18 9.24 -17.83
C PHE A 430 -7.68 10.29 -16.83
N LEU A 431 -6.68 9.95 -16.00
CA LEU A 431 -6.01 10.92 -15.15
C LEU A 431 -4.95 11.69 -15.93
N HIS A 432 -4.69 12.93 -15.51
CA HIS A 432 -3.62 13.74 -16.07
C HIS A 432 -2.26 13.02 -15.95
N ARG A 433 -1.41 13.14 -16.97
CA ARG A 433 -0.12 12.44 -17.04
C ARG A 433 0.78 12.71 -15.83
N ASP A 434 0.74 13.92 -15.32
CA ASP A 434 1.60 14.30 -14.19
C ASP A 434 0.98 14.02 -12.83
N LEU A 435 -0.32 13.70 -12.75
CA LEU A 435 -1.00 13.42 -11.49
C LEU A 435 -0.58 12.05 -10.96
N SER A 436 -0.04 12.01 -9.73
CA SER A 436 0.37 10.76 -9.09
C SER A 436 -0.67 10.22 -8.11
N GLU A 437 -1.46 11.09 -7.48
CA GLU A 437 -2.40 10.68 -6.44
C GLU A 437 -3.56 11.67 -6.28
N ILE A 438 -4.74 11.12 -5.98
CA ILE A 438 -5.94 11.86 -5.60
C ILE A 438 -6.21 11.57 -4.12
N ILE A 439 -6.04 12.60 -3.30
CA ILE A 439 -6.41 12.60 -1.89
C ILE A 439 -7.92 12.83 -1.78
N ILE A 440 -8.59 11.97 -1.03
CA ILE A 440 -10.03 11.96 -0.81
C ILE A 440 -10.32 12.53 0.58
N LEU A 441 -11.10 13.61 0.63
CA LEU A 441 -11.50 14.27 1.87
C LEU A 441 -13.01 14.11 2.08
N TRP A 442 -13.38 13.39 3.14
CA TRP A 442 -14.76 13.13 3.55
C TRP A 442 -15.29 14.29 4.41
N ASP A 443 -16.53 14.72 4.17
CA ASP A 443 -17.11 15.92 4.81
C ASP A 443 -17.58 15.69 6.25
N ASP A 444 -17.85 14.42 6.58
CA ASP A 444 -18.27 14.04 7.92
C ASP A 444 -17.04 13.88 8.83
N ASP A 445 -17.18 14.37 10.06
CA ASP A 445 -16.35 13.88 11.16
C ASP A 445 -16.61 12.38 11.22
N VAL A 446 -15.62 11.59 10.80
CA VAL A 446 -15.58 10.18 11.13
C VAL A 446 -15.27 10.14 12.61
N ASP A 447 -16.22 10.55 13.45
CA ASP A 447 -16.16 10.37 14.89
C ASP A 447 -15.89 8.89 15.09
N GLU A 448 -14.71 8.57 15.61
CA GLU A 448 -14.33 7.19 15.95
C GLU A 448 -15.30 6.57 16.98
N ALA A 449 -16.21 7.38 17.54
CA ALA A 449 -17.20 7.02 18.54
C ALA A 449 -18.65 6.80 18.05
N VAL A 450 -19.00 6.87 16.74
CA VAL A 450 -20.39 6.67 16.29
C VAL A 450 -20.63 5.30 15.64
N THR A 451 -21.14 4.38 16.48
CA THR A 451 -22.12 3.31 16.23
C THR A 451 -22.26 2.76 14.80
N GLU A 452 -22.07 1.43 14.67
CA GLU A 452 -22.79 0.48 13.79
C GLU A 452 -23.58 1.07 12.60
N GLN A 453 -22.96 1.87 11.75
CA GLN A 453 -23.41 1.97 10.37
C GLN A 453 -23.10 0.61 9.73
N PRO A 454 -24.00 0.01 8.94
CA PRO A 454 -23.66 -1.22 8.26
C PRO A 454 -22.46 -0.90 7.35
N LEU A 455 -21.30 -1.54 7.59
CA LEU A 455 -20.07 -1.38 6.78
C LEU A 455 -20.36 -1.43 5.28
N LYS A 456 -21.43 -2.14 4.88
CA LYS A 456 -22.05 -2.12 3.56
C LYS A 456 -22.17 -0.74 2.93
N GLU A 457 -22.58 0.27 3.69
CA GLU A 457 -22.80 1.61 3.19
C GLU A 457 -21.55 2.49 3.28
N THR A 458 -20.61 2.19 4.19
CA THR A 458 -19.55 3.15 4.57
C THR A 458 -18.12 2.63 4.43
N TRP A 459 -17.88 1.37 4.09
CA TRP A 459 -16.51 0.81 3.92
C TRP A 459 -15.63 1.67 3.00
N HIS A 460 -16.22 2.20 1.93
CA HIS A 460 -15.55 3.00 0.92
C HIS A 460 -15.03 4.35 1.46
N ARG A 461 -15.54 4.79 2.62
CA ARG A 461 -15.05 5.99 3.32
C ARG A 461 -13.71 5.77 4.03
N ARG A 462 -13.26 4.52 4.19
CA ARG A 462 -11.91 4.19 4.66
C ARG A 462 -10.85 4.28 3.56
N ILE A 463 -11.24 4.53 2.31
CA ILE A 463 -10.29 4.87 1.25
C ILE A 463 -9.89 6.34 1.41
N TYR A 464 -8.62 6.58 1.75
CA TYR A 464 -8.08 7.92 1.94
C TYR A 464 -7.48 8.53 0.66
N SER A 465 -7.09 7.70 -0.32
CA SER A 465 -6.55 8.16 -1.59
C SER A 465 -6.63 7.12 -2.72
N PHE A 466 -6.48 7.62 -3.95
CA PHE A 466 -6.25 6.82 -5.15
C PHE A 466 -4.89 7.18 -5.76
N SER A 467 -3.95 6.24 -5.76
CA SER A 467 -2.62 6.38 -6.34
C SER A 467 -2.57 5.86 -7.77
N LYS A 468 -1.94 6.62 -8.67
CA LYS A 468 -1.67 6.18 -10.04
C LYS A 468 -0.45 5.27 -10.06
N VAL A 469 -0.65 4.00 -10.43
CA VAL A 469 0.43 2.98 -10.53
C VAL A 469 1.01 2.96 -11.95
N THR A 470 0.13 2.96 -12.96
CA THR A 470 0.48 3.14 -14.37
C THR A 470 -0.49 4.14 -15.00
N GLU A 471 -0.34 4.46 -16.29
CA GLU A 471 -1.28 5.36 -16.97
C GLU A 471 -2.73 4.82 -17.00
N VAL A 472 -2.92 3.52 -16.75
CA VAL A 472 -4.24 2.86 -16.77
C VAL A 472 -4.57 2.09 -15.49
N VAL A 473 -3.63 1.99 -14.55
CA VAL A 473 -3.83 1.29 -13.28
C VAL A 473 -3.85 2.30 -12.14
N ILE A 474 -4.95 2.30 -11.39
CA ILE A 474 -5.12 3.07 -10.15
C ILE A 474 -5.19 2.09 -8.98
N MET A 475 -4.64 2.48 -7.83
CA MET A 475 -4.66 1.69 -6.62
C MET A 475 -5.26 2.51 -5.46
N ALA A 476 -6.10 1.87 -4.66
CA ALA A 476 -6.56 2.39 -3.38
C ALA A 476 -6.17 1.44 -2.25
N TRP A 477 -6.04 1.98 -1.04
CA TRP A 477 -5.81 1.23 0.18
C TRP A 477 -7.07 1.23 1.05
N VAL A 478 -7.26 0.13 1.78
CA VAL A 478 -8.27 0.02 2.85
C VAL A 478 -7.70 -0.84 3.97
N ALA A 479 -7.95 -0.46 5.22
CA ALA A 479 -7.47 -1.18 6.41
C ALA A 479 -8.59 -1.45 7.42
N GLY A 480 -8.31 -2.33 8.38
CA GLY A 480 -9.20 -2.64 9.48
C GLY A 480 -10.44 -3.42 9.07
N LYS A 481 -11.55 -3.20 9.77
CA LYS A 481 -12.83 -3.88 9.53
C LYS A 481 -13.41 -3.60 8.16
N ALA A 482 -13.10 -2.43 7.58
CA ALA A 482 -13.48 -2.12 6.21
C ALA A 482 -12.74 -3.01 5.20
N ALA A 483 -11.47 -3.37 5.47
CA ALA A 483 -10.72 -4.28 4.62
C ALA A 483 -11.26 -5.71 4.69
N GLU A 484 -11.60 -6.18 5.89
CA GLU A 484 -12.28 -7.47 6.09
C GLU A 484 -13.64 -7.50 5.39
N PHE A 485 -14.43 -6.43 5.50
CA PHE A 485 -15.72 -6.35 4.80
C PHE A 485 -15.54 -6.37 3.28
N VAL A 486 -14.52 -5.68 2.75
CA VAL A 486 -14.19 -5.64 1.33
C VAL A 486 -13.87 -7.05 0.79
N GLU A 487 -13.28 -7.95 1.57
CA GLU A 487 -13.05 -9.36 1.17
C GLU A 487 -14.33 -10.16 0.96
N THR A 488 -15.46 -9.71 1.53
CA THR A 488 -16.76 -10.36 1.34
C THR A 488 -17.50 -9.89 0.08
N LEU A 489 -17.03 -8.82 -0.56
CA LEU A 489 -17.67 -8.21 -1.72
C LEU A 489 -17.15 -8.81 -3.04
N SER A 490 -17.97 -8.76 -4.08
CA SER A 490 -17.51 -9.11 -5.42
C SER A 490 -16.63 -8.02 -6.02
N SER A 491 -15.65 -8.44 -6.84
CA SER A 491 -14.79 -7.52 -7.62
C SER A 491 -15.59 -6.45 -8.38
N GLN A 492 -16.79 -6.78 -8.88
CA GLN A 492 -17.67 -5.86 -9.59
C GLN A 492 -18.22 -4.76 -8.68
N GLU A 493 -18.75 -5.10 -7.50
CA GLU A 493 -19.27 -4.13 -6.54
C GLU A 493 -18.20 -3.11 -6.11
N ILE A 494 -16.99 -3.61 -5.86
CA ILE A 494 -15.84 -2.77 -5.48
C ILE A 494 -15.45 -1.85 -6.63
N SER A 495 -15.40 -2.35 -7.87
CA SER A 495 -15.05 -1.53 -9.04
C SER A 495 -16.04 -0.44 -9.32
N GLU A 496 -17.33 -0.77 -9.27
CA GLU A 496 -18.41 0.17 -9.53
C GLU A 496 -18.39 1.27 -8.48
N LYS A 497 -18.22 0.90 -7.19
CA LYS A 497 -18.15 1.86 -6.10
C LYS A 497 -16.93 2.77 -6.19
N CYS A 498 -15.73 2.22 -6.40
CA CYS A 498 -14.51 3.02 -6.52
C CYS A 498 -14.54 3.93 -7.76
N THR A 499 -15.08 3.43 -8.87
CA THR A 499 -15.23 4.24 -10.10
C THR A 499 -16.27 5.33 -9.91
N GLN A 500 -17.38 5.07 -9.20
CA GLN A 500 -18.37 6.08 -8.83
C GLN A 500 -17.73 7.18 -7.96
N MET A 501 -16.91 6.80 -6.98
CA MET A 501 -16.17 7.77 -6.16
C MET A 501 -15.27 8.65 -7.02
N LEU A 502 -14.41 8.05 -7.86
CA LEU A 502 -13.52 8.81 -8.74
C LEU A 502 -14.30 9.80 -9.63
N ARG A 503 -15.46 9.40 -10.19
CA ARG A 503 -16.30 10.30 -10.99
C ARG A 503 -16.85 11.48 -10.16
N ASN A 504 -17.34 11.21 -8.95
CA ASN A 504 -17.90 12.23 -8.08
C ASN A 504 -16.83 13.25 -7.67
N PHE A 505 -15.69 12.78 -7.16
CA PHE A 505 -14.62 13.66 -6.68
C PHE A 505 -13.95 14.44 -7.83
N LEU A 506 -13.80 13.84 -9.01
CA LEU A 506 -13.22 14.51 -10.18
C LEU A 506 -14.20 15.40 -10.95
N ASN A 507 -15.47 15.49 -10.52
CA ASN A 507 -16.54 16.20 -11.23
C ASN A 507 -16.66 15.77 -12.71
N ASP A 508 -16.56 14.46 -12.99
CA ASP A 508 -16.59 13.92 -14.35
C ASP A 508 -17.99 14.16 -15.00
N PRO A 509 -18.08 14.96 -16.08
CA PRO A 509 -19.35 15.38 -16.69
C PRO A 509 -19.95 14.29 -17.59
N THR A 510 -20.10 13.06 -17.08
CA THR A 510 -20.71 11.96 -17.86
C THR A 510 -22.21 12.15 -18.10
N SER A 511 -22.87 13.04 -17.34
CA SER A 511 -24.29 13.33 -17.45
C SER A 511 -24.58 14.66 -18.15
N TRP A 512 -24.18 14.76 -19.43
CA TRP A 512 -24.37 15.94 -20.30
C TRP A 512 -25.79 16.55 -20.21
N LYS A 513 -26.82 15.70 -20.11
CA LYS A 513 -28.23 16.13 -19.98
C LYS A 513 -28.54 16.88 -18.68
N LYS A 514 -27.90 16.51 -17.56
CA LYS A 514 -28.15 17.14 -16.25
C LYS A 514 -27.36 18.43 -16.05
N GLN A 515 -26.36 18.70 -16.88
CA GLN A 515 -25.53 19.89 -16.75
C GLN A 515 -26.27 21.14 -17.22
N PRO A 516 -26.38 22.20 -16.37
CA PRO A 516 -27.11 23.41 -16.73
C PRO A 516 -26.60 24.11 -17.99
N GLY A 517 -25.28 24.04 -18.27
CA GLY A 517 -24.62 24.65 -19.42
C GLY A 517 -24.63 23.84 -20.71
N SER A 518 -25.04 22.56 -20.66
CA SER A 518 -25.06 21.67 -21.84
C SER A 518 -26.47 21.17 -22.15
N ARG A 519 -27.19 20.68 -21.12
CA ARG A 519 -28.57 20.14 -21.22
C ARG A 519 -28.79 19.08 -22.30
N GLY A 520 -27.73 18.45 -22.77
CA GLY A 520 -27.74 17.51 -23.88
C GLY A 520 -26.32 17.31 -24.41
N SER A 521 -26.17 16.39 -25.37
CA SER A 521 -24.87 16.08 -25.96
C SER A 521 -24.60 16.92 -27.21
N TYR A 522 -25.47 16.81 -28.21
CA TYR A 522 -25.36 17.51 -29.49
C TYR A 522 -26.71 17.48 -30.21
N THR A 523 -26.86 18.35 -31.20
CA THR A 523 -28.09 18.54 -31.97
C THR A 523 -28.36 17.37 -32.90
N SER A 524 -29.62 17.09 -33.18
CA SER A 524 -30.07 16.21 -34.26
C SER A 524 -31.38 16.76 -34.82
N ILE A 525 -31.67 16.46 -36.09
CA ILE A 525 -32.94 16.85 -36.70
C ILE A 525 -33.98 15.76 -36.37
N PRO A 526 -35.02 16.05 -35.56
CA PRO A 526 -36.02 15.07 -35.19
C PRO A 526 -37.01 14.80 -36.34
N VAL A 527 -37.89 13.80 -36.18
CA VAL A 527 -39.03 13.62 -37.08
C VAL A 527 -39.89 14.90 -37.08
N GLY A 528 -40.06 15.50 -38.25
CA GLY A 528 -40.77 16.78 -38.42
C GLY A 528 -39.88 18.03 -38.31
N GLY A 529 -38.59 17.88 -37.99
CA GLY A 529 -37.60 18.95 -38.14
C GLY A 529 -37.00 18.98 -39.55
N HIS A 530 -36.45 20.12 -39.93
CA HIS A 530 -35.94 20.37 -41.27
C HIS A 530 -34.56 21.05 -41.26
N GLN A 531 -33.81 20.90 -42.34
CA GLN A 531 -32.49 21.52 -42.51
C GLN A 531 -32.54 23.05 -42.37
N VAL A 532 -33.66 23.66 -42.79
CA VAL A 532 -33.91 25.10 -42.68
C VAL A 532 -33.93 25.57 -41.23
N ASP A 533 -34.21 24.71 -40.25
CA ASP A 533 -34.21 25.09 -38.83
C ASP A 533 -32.78 25.40 -38.34
N ILE A 534 -31.79 24.63 -38.81
CA ILE A 534 -30.36 24.86 -38.53
C ILE A 534 -29.89 26.15 -39.21
N GLU A 535 -30.26 26.32 -40.48
CA GLU A 535 -29.92 27.52 -41.26
C GLU A 535 -30.54 28.79 -40.67
N SER A 536 -31.79 28.68 -40.20
CA SER A 536 -32.52 29.78 -39.55
C SER A 536 -31.89 30.15 -38.22
N LEU A 537 -31.48 29.15 -37.42
CA LEU A 537 -30.81 29.38 -36.14
C LEU A 537 -29.43 30.03 -36.33
N GLY A 538 -28.72 29.73 -37.42
CA GLY A 538 -27.46 30.37 -37.79
C GLY A 538 -27.59 31.79 -38.35
N GLN A 539 -28.80 32.29 -38.65
CA GLN A 539 -28.97 33.63 -39.22
C GLN A 539 -28.63 34.73 -38.20
N PRO A 540 -27.85 35.75 -38.58
CA PRO A 540 -27.58 36.88 -37.72
C PRO A 540 -28.80 37.82 -37.60
N LEU A 541 -28.93 38.48 -36.44
CA LEU A 541 -29.98 39.48 -36.18
C LEU A 541 -29.39 40.89 -36.14
N TYR A 542 -30.10 41.83 -36.76
CA TYR A 542 -29.73 43.23 -36.85
C TYR A 542 -30.71 44.06 -36.02
N SER A 543 -30.22 45.03 -35.26
CA SER A 543 -31.08 45.94 -34.48
C SER A 543 -31.94 46.85 -35.36
N SER A 544 -31.57 47.01 -36.63
CA SER A 544 -32.31 47.78 -37.62
C SER A 544 -31.99 47.26 -39.03
N PRO A 545 -32.94 47.29 -40.00
CA PRO A 545 -32.68 46.97 -41.40
C PRO A 545 -31.60 47.84 -42.05
N PHE A 546 -31.24 48.96 -41.42
CA PHE A 546 -30.27 49.94 -41.91
C PHE A 546 -28.88 49.81 -41.26
N HIS A 547 -28.65 48.81 -40.40
CA HIS A 547 -27.34 48.57 -39.82
C HIS A 547 -26.51 47.64 -40.71
N ASP A 548 -25.29 48.05 -41.01
CA ASP A 548 -24.36 47.28 -41.84
C ASP A 548 -23.75 46.07 -41.10
N LEU A 549 -23.84 46.06 -39.77
CA LEU A 549 -23.31 44.99 -38.92
C LEU A 549 -24.43 44.32 -38.10
N PRO A 550 -24.39 42.98 -37.98
CA PRO A 550 -25.32 42.26 -37.12
C PRO A 550 -25.06 42.57 -35.66
N THR A 551 -26.14 42.70 -34.90
CA THR A 551 -26.11 42.97 -33.45
C THR A 551 -25.98 41.69 -32.64
N LEU A 552 -26.55 40.59 -33.13
CA LEU A 552 -26.45 39.28 -32.51
C LEU A 552 -26.14 38.23 -33.57
N LEU A 553 -25.12 37.41 -33.32
CA LEU A 553 -24.75 36.28 -34.16
C LEU A 553 -24.85 35.00 -33.36
N PHE A 554 -25.18 33.91 -34.04
CA PHE A 554 -25.27 32.58 -33.46
C PHE A 554 -24.15 31.72 -34.06
N ALA A 555 -23.42 31.03 -33.19
CA ALA A 555 -22.36 30.12 -33.57
C ALA A 555 -22.38 28.89 -32.65
N GLY A 556 -21.85 27.78 -33.15
CA GLY A 556 -21.89 26.49 -32.49
C GLY A 556 -22.24 25.37 -33.46
N GLU A 557 -22.11 24.11 -33.01
CA GLU A 557 -22.37 22.94 -33.86
C GLU A 557 -23.76 23.00 -34.51
N HIS A 558 -24.76 23.49 -33.77
CA HIS A 558 -26.17 23.53 -34.16
C HIS A 558 -26.52 24.59 -35.23
N THR A 559 -25.52 25.30 -35.77
CA THR A 559 -25.72 26.36 -36.79
C THR A 559 -25.06 26.02 -38.13
N HIS A 560 -24.27 24.96 -38.22
CA HIS A 560 -23.60 24.60 -39.48
C HIS A 560 -24.52 23.74 -40.35
N PRO A 561 -24.84 24.14 -41.60
CA PRO A 561 -25.81 23.41 -42.42
C PRO A 561 -25.37 21.97 -42.72
N SER A 562 -24.09 21.75 -43.02
CA SER A 562 -23.60 20.41 -43.40
C SER A 562 -22.89 19.63 -42.29
N PHE A 563 -22.50 20.27 -41.19
CA PHE A 563 -21.59 19.70 -40.18
C PHE A 563 -22.11 19.92 -38.75
N TYR A 564 -23.43 20.01 -38.58
CA TYR A 564 -24.02 20.01 -37.25
C TYR A 564 -23.70 18.72 -36.49
N SER A 565 -23.76 18.80 -35.17
CA SER A 565 -23.32 17.78 -34.20
C SER A 565 -21.81 17.55 -34.12
N THR A 566 -20.98 18.36 -34.78
CA THR A 566 -19.53 18.13 -34.87
C THR A 566 -18.67 19.29 -34.35
N VAL A 567 -17.44 18.96 -33.94
CA VAL A 567 -16.44 19.94 -33.49
C VAL A 567 -16.00 20.87 -34.64
N HIS A 568 -15.80 20.32 -35.85
CA HIS A 568 -15.38 21.14 -36.99
C HIS A 568 -16.50 22.08 -37.46
N GLY A 569 -17.77 21.64 -37.39
CA GLY A 569 -18.92 22.52 -37.62
C GLY A 569 -18.97 23.69 -36.63
N ALA A 570 -18.78 23.42 -35.33
CA ALA A 570 -18.71 24.47 -34.31
C ALA A 570 -17.53 25.44 -34.51
N PHE A 571 -16.36 24.92 -34.89
CA PHE A 571 -15.17 25.73 -35.17
C PHE A 571 -15.41 26.67 -36.35
N MET A 572 -15.95 26.15 -37.46
CA MET A 572 -16.22 26.93 -38.66
C MET A 572 -17.25 28.03 -38.41
N THR A 573 -18.37 27.73 -37.76
CA THR A 573 -19.41 28.74 -37.50
C THR A 573 -18.96 29.84 -36.54
N GLY A 574 -18.09 29.51 -35.57
CA GLY A 574 -17.45 30.50 -34.71
C GLY A 574 -16.53 31.45 -35.48
N ARG A 575 -15.73 30.91 -36.42
CA ARG A 575 -14.87 31.73 -37.28
C ARG A 575 -15.71 32.62 -38.21
N ASP A 576 -16.69 32.04 -38.88
CA ASP A 576 -17.51 32.75 -39.86
C ASP A 576 -18.30 33.90 -39.20
N ALA A 577 -18.81 33.69 -37.97
CA ALA A 577 -19.44 34.75 -37.18
C ALA A 577 -18.46 35.89 -36.81
N ALA A 578 -17.20 35.57 -36.50
CA ALA A 578 -16.18 36.57 -36.21
C ALA A 578 -15.75 37.35 -37.47
N GLU A 579 -15.59 36.66 -38.61
CA GLU A 579 -15.27 37.27 -39.90
C GLU A 579 -16.36 38.22 -40.39
N ALA A 580 -17.63 37.86 -40.17
CA ALA A 580 -18.77 38.72 -40.48
C ALA A 580 -18.69 40.09 -39.78
N LEU A 581 -18.17 40.14 -38.54
CA LEU A 581 -17.93 41.39 -37.81
C LEU A 581 -16.66 42.11 -38.25
N ALA A 582 -15.60 41.38 -38.61
CA ALA A 582 -14.30 41.94 -38.96
C ALA A 582 -14.25 42.57 -40.36
N SER A 583 -15.09 42.11 -41.29
CA SER A 583 -15.06 42.49 -42.71
C SER A 583 -15.44 43.94 -43.03
N VAL A 584 -15.97 44.72 -42.07
CA VAL A 584 -16.38 46.12 -42.28
C VAL A 584 -15.24 47.14 -42.07
N GLY A 585 -14.12 46.73 -41.47
CA GLY A 585 -12.94 47.61 -41.29
C GLY A 585 -12.02 47.73 -42.52
N ALA A 586 -12.28 46.97 -43.59
CA ALA A 586 -11.33 46.76 -44.67
C ALA A 586 -11.95 46.81 -46.08
N SER A 587 -12.77 47.82 -46.41
CA SER A 587 -12.87 48.28 -47.80
C SER A 587 -13.50 49.66 -47.92
N ASP A 588 -12.67 50.58 -48.39
CA ASP A 588 -13.03 51.90 -48.89
C ASP A 588 -13.89 51.78 -50.16
N SER A 589 -14.99 52.54 -50.23
CA SER A 589 -15.76 52.94 -51.42
C SER A 589 -16.26 51.88 -52.44
N ARG A 590 -17.55 51.51 -52.34
CA ARG A 590 -18.51 51.39 -53.48
C ARG A 590 -19.91 50.97 -52.98
N PRO A 591 -21.02 51.55 -53.50
CA PRO A 591 -22.37 51.13 -53.13
C PRO A 591 -22.73 49.81 -53.83
N ARG A 592 -23.26 48.83 -53.09
CA ARG A 592 -23.82 47.59 -53.65
C ARG A 592 -25.35 47.65 -53.66
N SER A 593 -25.95 47.36 -54.82
CA SER A 593 -27.39 47.20 -55.04
C SER A 593 -27.93 45.91 -54.42
N PRO A 594 -29.23 45.83 -54.09
CA PRO A 594 -29.82 44.63 -53.51
C PRO A 594 -30.08 43.55 -54.58
N ALA A 595 -29.95 42.30 -54.17
CA ALA A 595 -30.19 41.05 -54.91
C ALA A 595 -29.09 40.60 -55.88
N SER A 596 -28.23 39.70 -55.40
CA SER A 596 -27.67 38.61 -56.21
C SER A 596 -27.38 37.41 -55.33
N HIS A 597 -28.00 36.27 -55.67
CA HIS A 597 -27.70 34.94 -55.16
C HIS A 597 -26.21 34.72 -54.97
N LEU A 598 -25.79 34.35 -53.75
CA LEU A 598 -24.43 33.91 -53.48
C LEU A 598 -24.24 32.53 -54.14
N THR A 599 -23.69 32.53 -55.35
CA THR A 599 -23.12 31.33 -55.95
C THR A 599 -21.73 31.18 -55.32
N VAL A 600 -21.56 30.14 -54.50
CA VAL A 600 -20.28 29.80 -53.90
C VAL A 600 -19.38 29.25 -55.01
N GLU A 601 -18.29 29.96 -55.34
CA GLU A 601 -17.25 29.42 -56.20
C GLU A 601 -16.56 28.24 -55.52
N LEU A 602 -16.71 27.07 -56.14
CA LEU A 602 -16.06 25.81 -55.79
C LEU A 602 -14.57 25.85 -56.19
N SER A 603 -13.71 26.39 -55.34
CA SER A 603 -12.25 26.30 -55.53
C SER A 603 -11.47 25.68 -54.36
N SER A 604 -12.13 25.28 -53.25
CA SER A 604 -11.44 24.69 -52.09
C SER A 604 -11.64 23.17 -51.89
N ILE A 605 -12.35 22.46 -52.78
CA ILE A 605 -12.54 21.00 -52.64
C ILE A 605 -11.27 20.19 -52.91
N ALA A 606 -10.23 20.79 -53.51
CA ALA A 606 -9.00 20.08 -53.83
C ALA A 606 -8.21 19.59 -52.59
N ASP A 607 -8.32 20.28 -51.44
CA ASP A 607 -7.51 19.95 -50.25
C ASP A 607 -8.14 18.94 -49.27
N LEU A 608 -9.44 18.68 -49.36
CA LEU A 608 -10.10 17.71 -48.47
C LEU A 608 -9.83 16.25 -48.88
N SER A 609 -9.47 16.01 -50.15
CA SER A 609 -9.21 14.65 -50.67
C SER A 609 -7.93 14.01 -50.09
N ASN A 610 -6.99 14.82 -49.59
CA ASN A 610 -5.76 14.33 -48.95
C ASN A 610 -5.93 14.06 -47.44
N TRP A 611 -6.97 14.60 -46.80
CA TRP A 611 -7.25 14.34 -45.37
C TRP A 611 -8.05 13.04 -45.18
N VAL A 612 -8.93 12.69 -46.13
CA VAL A 612 -9.78 11.48 -46.08
C VAL A 612 -9.01 10.18 -46.29
N ARG A 613 -7.77 10.20 -46.80
CA ARG A 613 -6.94 8.98 -46.99
C ARG A 613 -6.16 8.53 -45.74
N GLY A 614 -6.27 9.25 -44.62
CA GLY A 614 -5.58 8.92 -43.36
C GLY A 614 -6.48 8.41 -42.23
N MET A 615 -7.80 8.41 -42.38
CA MET A 615 -8.71 7.97 -41.33
C MET A 615 -9.10 6.51 -41.52
N GLY A 616 -8.51 5.63 -40.70
CA GLY A 616 -9.11 4.34 -40.41
C GLY A 616 -10.52 4.58 -39.85
N ILE A 617 -11.52 4.05 -40.55
CA ILE A 617 -12.93 4.13 -40.18
C ILE A 617 -13.10 3.47 -38.79
N ALA A 618 -13.26 4.29 -37.75
CA ALA A 618 -13.87 3.87 -36.50
C ALA A 618 -15.33 4.35 -36.55
N LEU A 619 -16.24 3.44 -36.90
CA LEU A 619 -17.68 3.64 -36.76
C LEU A 619 -18.00 3.85 -35.27
N ILE A 620 -18.22 5.10 -34.86
CA ILE A 620 -18.72 5.43 -33.53
C ILE A 620 -20.25 5.36 -33.60
N PHE A 621 -20.82 4.26 -33.11
CA PHE A 621 -22.24 4.19 -32.82
C PHE A 621 -22.59 5.15 -31.67
N PRO A 622 -23.70 5.90 -31.73
CA PRO A 622 -24.22 6.66 -30.60
C PRO A 622 -24.98 5.69 -29.67
N SER A 623 -24.24 4.82 -29.01
CA SER A 623 -24.68 3.99 -27.88
C SER A 623 -23.47 3.24 -27.35
N VAL A 624 -22.53 4.00 -26.78
CA VAL A 624 -21.65 3.47 -25.76
C VAL A 624 -21.92 4.37 -24.57
N ALA A 625 -22.84 3.93 -23.71
CA ALA A 625 -22.64 4.17 -22.29
C ALA A 625 -21.15 3.94 -22.06
N VAL A 626 -20.43 4.89 -21.47
CA VAL A 626 -19.02 4.66 -21.14
C VAL A 626 -19.02 3.47 -20.20
N SER A 627 -18.91 2.28 -20.77
CA SER A 627 -18.69 1.03 -20.09
C SER A 627 -17.24 1.16 -19.68
N PHE A 628 -17.06 1.64 -18.45
CA PHE A 628 -15.86 1.34 -17.72
C PHE A 628 -15.99 -0.14 -17.37
N ASP A 629 -15.72 -1.02 -18.33
CA ASP A 629 -15.50 -2.43 -18.02
C ASP A 629 -14.19 -2.48 -17.24
N SER A 630 -14.30 -2.38 -15.91
CA SER A 630 -13.28 -2.83 -14.98
C SER A 630 -13.20 -4.34 -15.11
N GLU A 631 -12.46 -4.83 -16.10
CA GLU A 631 -12.50 -6.26 -16.39
C GLU A 631 -11.97 -7.11 -15.23
N ARG A 632 -11.15 -6.58 -14.30
CA ARG A 632 -10.56 -7.36 -13.19
C ARG A 632 -10.21 -6.47 -11.98
N ILE A 633 -10.78 -6.79 -10.81
CA ILE A 633 -10.30 -6.37 -9.48
C ILE A 633 -9.85 -7.60 -8.71
N LEU A 634 -8.75 -7.48 -7.98
CA LEU A 634 -8.30 -8.47 -7.01
C LEU A 634 -8.15 -7.84 -5.62
N ILE A 635 -8.56 -8.62 -4.63
CA ILE A 635 -8.32 -8.44 -3.20
C ILE A 635 -7.72 -9.77 -2.74
N GLU A 636 -6.61 -9.73 -2.00
CA GLU A 636 -6.00 -10.96 -1.44
C GLU A 636 -6.19 -10.92 0.08
N SER A 637 -7.02 -11.85 0.58
CA SER A 637 -7.21 -12.17 2.00
C SER A 637 -5.96 -12.81 2.64
#